data_AF-A0A7V7VLY1-F1
#
_entry.id   AF-A0A7V7VLY1-F1
#
_cell.length_a   1.000
_cell.length_b   1.000
_cell.length_c   1.000
_cell.angle_alpha   90.00
_cell.angle_beta   90.00
_cell.angle_gamma   90.00
#
_symmetry.space_group_name_H-M   'P 1'
#
loop_
_entity.id
_entity.type
_entity.pdbx_description
1 polymer ?
#
loop_
_entity_poly.entity_id
_entity_poly.type
_entity_poly.pdbx_seq_one_letter_code
_entity_poly.pdbx_strand_id
1 'polypeptide(L)'
;MRPPRPATRLRLAAIAVLAWPLHAAAIEVPPAMMQGLQAEKFAVREQAQAQLLGWARQRVEDAPELLYQQSRVAADPEQRQRCLAVLRDLVTDEYLRNGLGYIGFRMNPNTEAVKVPGEDLPRFAIRVLQVEPNTPGHKAGLLGGDLLLGVDHTTWHQDDTAAVVSEKIKALKAGTRVTLKLIREGKLVDMPLVLARRPAAADLLQFQFGFGGGLLTPETLAAAEHAAKAEYFRRWLAARKAKD
;
A
#
# COMPACT_ATOMS: atom_id res chain seq x y z
N MET A 1 -12.98 -41.82 78.25
CA MET A 1 -13.12 -42.45 76.91
C MET A 1 -13.70 -41.44 75.94
N ARG A 2 -12.88 -40.91 75.03
CA ARG A 2 -13.26 -40.00 73.93
C ARG A 2 -13.14 -40.82 72.63
N PRO A 3 -14.13 -40.83 71.73
CA PRO A 3 -14.04 -41.58 70.49
C PRO A 3 -13.05 -40.91 69.51
N PRO A 4 -12.34 -41.68 68.66
CA PRO A 4 -11.46 -41.13 67.63
C PRO A 4 -12.28 -40.49 66.50
N ARG A 5 -11.79 -39.35 66.00
CA ARG A 5 -12.39 -38.61 64.87
C ARG A 5 -12.27 -39.43 63.57
N PRO A 6 -13.30 -39.47 62.71
CA PRO A 6 -13.20 -40.13 61.41
C PRO A 6 -12.32 -39.33 60.44
N ALA A 7 -11.42 -40.02 59.76
CA ALA A 7 -10.54 -39.46 58.74
C ALA A 7 -11.33 -39.14 57.45
N THR A 8 -11.43 -37.85 57.12
CA THR A 8 -12.04 -37.36 55.88
C THR A 8 -11.17 -37.74 54.68
N ARG A 9 -11.57 -38.77 53.93
CA ARG A 9 -10.95 -39.09 52.62
C ARG A 9 -11.42 -38.07 51.59
N LEU A 10 -10.54 -37.14 51.20
CA LEU A 10 -10.76 -36.26 50.05
C LEU A 10 -10.89 -37.14 48.79
N ARG A 11 -12.08 -37.20 48.19
CA ARG A 11 -12.26 -37.73 46.83
C ARG A 11 -11.83 -36.63 45.86
N LEU A 12 -10.65 -36.79 45.24
CA LEU A 12 -10.25 -36.02 44.07
C LEU A 12 -11.22 -36.35 42.93
N ALA A 13 -12.17 -35.45 42.68
CA ALA A 13 -12.98 -35.49 41.46
C ALA A 13 -12.07 -35.09 40.29
N ALA A 14 -11.77 -36.04 39.41
CA ALA A 14 -11.09 -35.77 38.15
C ALA A 14 -12.01 -34.91 37.28
N ILE A 15 -11.69 -33.63 37.15
CA ILE A 15 -12.34 -32.73 36.18
C ILE A 15 -11.79 -33.14 34.82
N ALA A 16 -12.57 -33.91 34.06
CA ALA A 16 -12.31 -34.15 32.65
C ALA A 16 -12.53 -32.83 31.90
N VAL A 17 -11.44 -32.11 31.62
CA VAL A 17 -11.45 -30.99 30.68
C VAL A 17 -11.70 -31.58 29.30
N LEU A 18 -12.96 -31.57 28.86
CA LEU A 18 -13.33 -31.77 27.47
C LEU A 18 -12.69 -30.62 26.67
N ALA A 19 -11.49 -30.88 26.15
CA ALA A 19 -10.86 -30.03 25.16
C ALA A 19 -11.70 -30.12 23.89
N TRP A 20 -12.66 -29.19 23.73
CA TRP A 20 -13.24 -28.95 22.42
C TRP A 20 -12.09 -28.57 21.49
N PRO A 21 -11.88 -29.28 20.37
CA PRO A 21 -10.97 -28.80 19.36
C PRO A 21 -11.54 -27.46 18.89
N LEU A 22 -10.80 -26.38 19.13
CA LEU A 22 -10.93 -25.15 18.37
C LEU A 22 -10.72 -25.55 16.91
N HIS A 23 -11.81 -25.92 16.23
CA HIS A 23 -11.82 -25.95 14.78
C HIS A 23 -11.55 -24.51 14.39
N ALA A 24 -10.31 -24.23 13.98
CA ALA A 24 -10.05 -23.07 13.15
C ALA A 24 -11.02 -23.22 11.97
N ALA A 25 -12.10 -22.44 11.99
CA ALA A 25 -13.06 -22.45 10.90
C ALA A 25 -12.26 -22.21 9.63
N ALA A 26 -12.26 -23.20 8.72
CA ALA A 26 -11.61 -23.04 7.43
C ALA A 26 -12.17 -21.76 6.81
N ILE A 27 -11.29 -20.78 6.57
CA ILE A 27 -11.71 -19.50 6.01
C ILE A 27 -12.07 -19.80 4.56
N GLU A 28 -13.37 -19.83 4.28
CA GLU A 28 -13.92 -20.10 2.95
C GLU A 28 -14.64 -18.87 2.41
N VAL A 29 -14.77 -18.81 1.08
CA VAL A 29 -15.56 -17.76 0.43
C VAL A 29 -17.04 -17.98 0.74
N PRO A 30 -17.79 -16.97 1.21
CA PRO A 30 -19.19 -17.13 1.56
C PRO A 30 -20.03 -17.74 0.41
N PRO A 31 -20.73 -18.87 0.63
CA PRO A 31 -21.46 -19.55 -0.44
C PRO A 31 -22.51 -18.69 -1.14
N ALA A 32 -23.17 -17.81 -0.38
CA ALA A 32 -24.17 -16.88 -0.92
C ALA A 32 -23.58 -15.92 -1.97
N MET A 33 -22.34 -15.45 -1.76
CA MET A 33 -21.65 -14.58 -2.73
C MET A 33 -21.32 -15.38 -3.98
N MET A 34 -20.79 -16.60 -3.83
CA MET A 34 -20.47 -17.49 -4.95
C MET A 34 -21.70 -17.83 -5.80
N GLN A 35 -22.82 -18.14 -5.15
CA GLN A 35 -24.09 -18.37 -5.85
C GLN A 35 -24.58 -17.12 -6.59
N GLY A 36 -24.42 -15.94 -6.00
CA GLY A 36 -24.77 -14.68 -6.65
C GLY A 36 -23.95 -14.38 -7.91
N LEU A 37 -22.69 -14.82 -7.98
CA LEU A 37 -21.81 -14.60 -9.14
C LEU A 37 -22.31 -15.27 -10.42
N GLN A 38 -23.12 -16.32 -10.33
CA GLN A 38 -23.67 -17.06 -11.48
C GLN A 38 -25.16 -16.73 -11.75
N ALA A 39 -25.73 -15.74 -11.06
CA ALA A 39 -27.14 -15.39 -11.25
C ALA A 39 -27.40 -14.92 -12.69
N GLU A 40 -28.52 -15.29 -13.31
CA GLU A 40 -28.86 -14.87 -14.69
C GLU A 40 -28.97 -13.34 -14.83
N LYS A 41 -29.49 -12.67 -13.79
CA LYS A 41 -29.64 -11.22 -13.75
C LYS A 41 -28.28 -10.56 -13.52
N PHE A 42 -27.83 -9.76 -14.49
CA PHE A 42 -26.57 -9.02 -14.43
C PHE A 42 -26.41 -8.21 -13.14
N ALA A 43 -27.46 -7.48 -12.72
CA ALA A 43 -27.43 -6.67 -11.50
C ALA A 43 -27.13 -7.50 -10.23
N VAL A 44 -27.62 -8.75 -10.17
CA VAL A 44 -27.36 -9.65 -9.03
C VAL A 44 -25.90 -10.09 -9.04
N ARG A 45 -25.32 -10.36 -10.21
CA ARG A 45 -23.90 -10.72 -10.34
C ARG A 45 -22.98 -9.58 -9.95
N GLU A 46 -23.27 -8.36 -10.40
CA GLU A 46 -22.49 -7.17 -10.04
C GLU A 46 -22.54 -6.90 -8.53
N GLN A 47 -23.72 -7.01 -7.92
CA GLN A 47 -23.87 -6.86 -6.47
C GLN A 47 -23.07 -7.94 -5.71
N ALA A 48 -23.17 -9.20 -6.14
CA ALA A 48 -22.43 -10.29 -5.52
C ALA A 48 -20.91 -10.12 -5.66
N GLN A 49 -20.43 -9.66 -6.82
CA GLN A 49 -19.01 -9.37 -7.04
C GLN A 49 -18.51 -8.22 -6.16
N ALA A 50 -19.30 -7.15 -6.04
CA ALA A 50 -18.97 -6.04 -5.16
C ALA A 50 -18.92 -6.46 -3.67
N GLN A 51 -19.87 -7.29 -3.23
CA GLN A 51 -19.87 -7.88 -1.89
C GLN A 51 -18.65 -8.78 -1.66
N LEU A 52 -18.29 -9.60 -2.65
CA LEU A 52 -17.12 -10.46 -2.60
C LEU A 52 -15.83 -9.66 -2.50
N LEU A 53 -15.69 -8.58 -3.28
CA LEU A 53 -14.54 -7.68 -3.18
C LEU A 53 -14.48 -7.00 -1.82
N GLY A 54 -15.62 -6.55 -1.27
CA GLY A 54 -15.70 -5.99 0.08
C GLY A 54 -15.27 -6.97 1.16
N TRP A 55 -15.74 -8.21 1.10
CA TRP A 55 -15.33 -9.30 1.99
C TRP A 55 -13.83 -9.59 1.88
N ALA A 56 -13.30 -9.63 0.66
CA ALA A 56 -11.91 -9.96 0.41
C ALA A 56 -10.94 -8.86 0.87
N ARG A 57 -11.32 -7.58 0.75
CA ARG A 57 -10.53 -6.44 1.25
C ARG A 57 -10.38 -6.43 2.78
N GLN A 58 -11.28 -7.09 3.51
CA GLN A 58 -11.15 -7.28 4.95
C GLN A 58 -10.22 -8.46 5.32
N ARG A 59 -9.82 -9.27 4.34
CA ARG A 59 -9.06 -10.53 4.49
C ARG A 59 -7.93 -10.61 3.47
N VAL A 60 -7.12 -9.55 3.39
CA VAL A 60 -6.08 -9.41 2.35
C VAL A 60 -5.00 -10.49 2.40
N GLU A 61 -4.84 -11.19 3.53
CA GLU A 61 -3.87 -12.28 3.70
C GLU A 61 -4.36 -13.59 3.06
N ASP A 62 -5.63 -13.95 3.28
CA ASP A 62 -6.18 -15.25 2.86
C ASP A 62 -6.96 -15.19 1.54
N ALA A 63 -7.75 -14.13 1.34
CA ALA A 63 -8.70 -14.05 0.25
C ALA A 63 -8.09 -14.17 -1.15
N PRO A 64 -6.89 -13.62 -1.44
CA PRO A 64 -6.28 -13.78 -2.75
C PRO A 64 -6.01 -15.24 -3.14
N GLU A 65 -5.55 -16.07 -2.20
CA GLU A 65 -5.30 -17.49 -2.47
C GLU A 65 -6.60 -18.25 -2.67
N LEU A 66 -7.60 -18.01 -1.82
CA LEU A 66 -8.93 -18.61 -1.96
C LEU A 66 -9.57 -18.28 -3.32
N LEU A 67 -9.51 -17.02 -3.74
CA LEU A 67 -10.07 -16.57 -5.02
C LEU A 67 -9.30 -17.14 -6.21
N TYR A 68 -7.98 -17.30 -6.10
CA TYR A 68 -7.17 -17.96 -7.12
C TYR A 68 -7.60 -19.42 -7.29
N GLN A 69 -7.75 -20.16 -6.20
CA GLN A 69 -8.22 -21.55 -6.25
C GLN A 69 -9.64 -21.63 -6.84
N GLN A 70 -10.57 -20.80 -6.37
CA GLN A 70 -11.94 -20.74 -6.90
C GLN A 70 -11.96 -20.39 -8.40
N SER A 71 -11.08 -19.51 -8.88
CA SER A 71 -10.97 -19.18 -10.30
C SER A 71 -10.54 -20.36 -11.18
N ARG A 72 -9.95 -21.41 -10.58
CA ARG A 72 -9.49 -22.62 -11.29
C ARG A 72 -10.47 -23.77 -11.17
N VAL A 73 -11.03 -23.98 -9.99
CA VAL A 73 -11.81 -25.19 -9.67
C VAL A 73 -13.32 -24.99 -9.81
N ALA A 74 -13.84 -23.76 -9.83
CA ALA A 74 -15.27 -23.54 -9.96
C ALA A 74 -15.80 -24.10 -11.28
N ALA A 75 -16.91 -24.85 -11.20
CA ALA A 75 -17.50 -25.53 -12.35
C ALA A 75 -18.08 -24.53 -13.36
N ASP A 76 -18.70 -23.46 -12.85
CA ASP A 76 -19.31 -22.43 -13.67
C ASP A 76 -18.25 -21.44 -14.22
N PRO A 77 -18.20 -21.20 -15.55
CA PRO A 77 -17.22 -20.29 -16.14
C PRO A 77 -17.40 -18.82 -15.70
N GLU A 78 -18.62 -18.37 -15.43
CA GLU A 78 -18.88 -17.00 -14.96
C GLU A 78 -18.31 -16.81 -13.54
N GLN A 79 -18.49 -17.79 -12.65
CA GLN A 79 -17.85 -17.79 -11.33
C GLN A 79 -16.32 -17.71 -11.44
N ARG A 80 -15.71 -18.54 -12.30
CA ARG A 80 -14.25 -18.51 -12.51
C ARG A 80 -13.76 -17.12 -12.94
N GLN A 81 -14.42 -16.54 -13.93
CA GLN A 81 -14.08 -15.23 -14.46
C GLN A 81 -14.23 -14.12 -13.41
N ARG A 82 -15.32 -14.12 -12.63
CA ARG A 82 -15.57 -13.10 -11.61
C ARG A 82 -14.66 -13.24 -10.40
N CYS A 83 -14.35 -14.46 -9.95
CA CYS A 83 -13.33 -14.68 -8.93
C CYS A 83 -11.97 -14.15 -9.38
N LEU A 84 -11.57 -14.40 -10.64
CA LEU A 84 -10.34 -13.88 -11.20
C LEU A 84 -10.34 -12.34 -11.29
N ALA A 85 -11.48 -11.73 -11.61
CA ALA A 85 -11.64 -10.28 -11.66
C ALA A 85 -11.46 -9.64 -10.27
N VAL A 86 -12.13 -10.18 -9.24
CA VAL A 86 -11.97 -9.71 -7.85
C VAL A 86 -10.54 -9.92 -7.37
N LEU A 87 -9.93 -11.06 -7.69
CA LEU A 87 -8.53 -11.32 -7.37
C LEU A 87 -7.60 -10.27 -8.00
N ARG A 88 -7.79 -9.95 -9.28
CA ARG A 88 -7.03 -8.90 -9.97
C ARG A 88 -7.15 -7.54 -9.27
N ASP A 89 -8.35 -7.19 -8.81
CA ASP A 89 -8.58 -5.94 -8.08
C ASP A 89 -7.84 -5.93 -6.73
N LEU A 90 -7.85 -7.04 -5.97
CA LEU A 90 -7.09 -7.14 -4.71
C LEU A 90 -5.58 -7.06 -4.92
N VAL A 91 -5.07 -7.73 -5.95
CA VAL A 91 -3.64 -7.69 -6.30
C VAL A 91 -3.25 -6.30 -6.81
N THR A 92 -4.18 -5.60 -7.46
CA THR A 92 -3.99 -4.18 -7.82
C THR A 92 -3.97 -3.28 -6.59
N ASP A 93 -4.85 -3.52 -5.61
CA ASP A 93 -4.82 -2.79 -4.34
C ASP A 93 -3.49 -3.05 -3.59
N GLU A 94 -2.99 -4.30 -3.62
CA GLU A 94 -1.67 -4.66 -3.11
C GLU A 94 -0.57 -3.88 -3.82
N TYR A 95 -0.56 -3.88 -5.16
CA TYR A 95 0.36 -3.09 -5.96
C TYR A 95 0.36 -1.61 -5.55
N LEU A 96 -0.81 -0.99 -5.38
CA LEU A 96 -0.91 0.41 -5.00
C LEU A 96 -0.37 0.69 -3.58
N ARG A 97 -0.51 -0.25 -2.65
CA ARG A 97 0.02 -0.12 -1.28
C ARG A 97 1.50 -0.49 -1.16
N ASN A 98 2.00 -1.35 -2.02
CA ASN A 98 3.34 -1.93 -1.92
C ASN A 98 4.24 -1.40 -3.03
N GLY A 99 4.86 -0.24 -2.83
CA GLY A 99 5.81 0.33 -3.78
C GLY A 99 6.66 1.44 -3.19
N LEU A 100 7.56 1.95 -4.04
CA LEU A 100 8.45 3.06 -3.70
C LEU A 100 7.64 4.32 -3.40
N GLY A 101 8.07 5.07 -2.39
CA GLY A 101 7.45 6.32 -1.99
C GLY A 101 7.57 7.41 -3.06
N TYR A 102 6.54 8.25 -3.15
CA TYR A 102 6.49 9.36 -4.10
C TYR A 102 5.71 10.53 -3.53
N ILE A 103 6.33 11.72 -3.57
CA ILE A 103 5.73 12.99 -3.16
C ILE A 103 5.25 13.77 -4.40
N GLY A 104 6.03 13.78 -5.48
CA GLY A 104 5.67 14.45 -6.73
C GLY A 104 6.13 15.90 -6.85
N PHE A 105 7.44 16.11 -6.78
CA PHE A 105 8.04 17.41 -7.02
C PHE A 105 9.42 17.26 -7.67
N ARG A 106 9.86 18.32 -8.33
CA ARG A 106 11.22 18.50 -8.82
C ARG A 106 12.00 19.34 -7.85
N MET A 107 13.29 19.07 -7.80
CA MET A 107 14.17 19.67 -6.83
C MET A 107 15.49 20.09 -7.46
N ASN A 108 16.16 21.03 -6.83
CA ASN A 108 17.49 21.46 -7.22
C ASN A 108 18.48 20.27 -7.13
N PRO A 109 19.50 20.16 -8.01
CA PRO A 109 20.39 18.99 -8.01
C PRO A 109 21.21 18.80 -6.73
N ASN A 110 21.50 19.89 -6.01
CA ASN A 110 22.33 19.90 -4.82
C ASN A 110 21.58 20.54 -3.65
N THR A 111 21.89 20.09 -2.44
CA THR A 111 21.45 20.79 -1.22
C THR A 111 22.15 22.14 -1.09
N GLU A 112 21.53 23.03 -0.33
CA GLU A 112 22.09 24.34 0.01
C GLU A 112 22.03 24.57 1.52
N ALA A 113 23.01 25.30 2.05
CA ALA A 113 23.02 25.70 3.45
C ALA A 113 21.99 26.82 3.67
N VAL A 114 21.10 26.63 4.63
CA VAL A 114 20.02 27.55 4.97
C VAL A 114 20.06 27.89 6.44
N LYS A 115 19.82 29.15 6.77
CA LYS A 115 19.66 29.59 8.16
C LYS A 115 18.27 29.20 8.63
N VAL A 116 18.21 28.37 9.67
CA VAL A 116 16.95 27.98 10.30
C VAL A 116 16.63 28.96 11.42
N PRO A 117 15.40 29.50 11.49
CA PRO A 117 15.00 30.37 12.59
C PRO A 117 15.17 29.68 13.94
N GLY A 118 15.86 30.33 14.87
CA GLY A 118 16.10 29.81 16.21
C GLY A 118 17.26 28.81 16.35
N GLU A 119 17.97 28.49 15.25
CA GLU A 119 19.17 27.66 15.30
C GLU A 119 20.42 28.49 15.01
N ASP A 120 21.52 28.26 15.74
CA ASP A 120 22.79 28.97 15.53
C ASP A 120 23.51 28.50 14.27
N LEU A 121 23.51 27.19 14.04
CA LEU A 121 24.16 26.55 12.90
C LEU A 121 23.22 26.46 11.70
N PRO A 122 23.74 26.60 10.46
CA PRO A 122 22.95 26.36 9.26
C PRO A 122 22.63 24.87 9.13
N ARG A 123 21.52 24.57 8.43
CA ARG A 123 21.15 23.21 8.02
C ARG A 123 21.17 23.10 6.51
N PHE A 124 21.20 21.89 5.98
CA PHE A 124 21.11 21.65 4.55
C PHE A 124 19.67 21.40 4.13
N ALA A 125 19.23 22.08 3.08
CA ALA A 125 17.91 21.95 2.49
C ALA A 125 18.00 21.59 1.01
N ILE A 126 17.00 20.87 0.51
CA ILE A 126 16.79 20.71 -0.93
C ILE A 126 15.68 21.66 -1.38
N ARG A 127 15.96 22.47 -2.39
CA ARG A 127 14.98 23.43 -2.92
C ARG A 127 13.99 22.74 -3.83
N VAL A 128 12.71 22.96 -3.57
CA VAL A 128 11.62 22.56 -4.45
C VAL A 128 11.56 23.52 -5.64
N LEU A 129 11.66 23.00 -6.86
CA LEU A 129 11.59 23.79 -8.09
C LEU A 129 10.16 23.84 -8.64
N GLN A 130 9.50 22.69 -8.69
CA GLN A 130 8.16 22.55 -9.25
C GLN A 130 7.43 21.41 -8.53
N VAL A 131 6.13 21.55 -8.33
CA VAL A 131 5.30 20.49 -7.75
C VAL A 131 4.35 19.98 -8.83
N GLU A 132 4.30 18.66 -8.98
CA GLU A 132 3.53 18.02 -10.04
C GLU A 132 2.03 17.99 -9.64
N PRO A 133 1.09 18.38 -10.53
CA PRO A 133 -0.33 18.38 -10.21
C PRO A 133 -0.85 17.01 -9.75
N ASN A 134 -1.87 17.03 -8.89
CA ASN A 134 -2.55 15.82 -8.39
C ASN A 134 -1.67 14.83 -7.59
N THR A 135 -0.44 15.20 -7.26
CA THR A 135 0.46 14.40 -6.41
C THR A 135 0.27 14.69 -4.91
N PRO A 136 0.82 13.86 -4.01
CA PRO A 136 0.80 14.14 -2.57
C PRO A 136 1.36 15.51 -2.19
N GLY A 137 2.47 15.94 -2.80
CA GLY A 137 3.07 17.25 -2.57
C GLY A 137 2.11 18.38 -2.96
N HIS A 138 1.48 18.28 -4.13
CA HIS A 138 0.48 19.27 -4.58
C HIS A 138 -0.73 19.33 -3.62
N LYS A 139 -1.27 18.17 -3.23
CA LYS A 139 -2.42 18.08 -2.32
C LYS A 139 -2.10 18.58 -0.90
N ALA A 140 -0.86 18.43 -0.46
CA ALA A 140 -0.38 18.94 0.83
C ALA A 140 -0.06 20.44 0.80
N GLY A 141 -0.07 21.07 -0.38
CA GLY A 141 0.25 22.49 -0.54
C GLY A 141 1.76 22.78 -0.54
N LEU A 142 2.60 21.82 -0.95
CA LEU A 142 4.01 22.07 -1.28
C LEU A 142 4.08 23.01 -2.47
N LEU A 143 5.02 23.96 -2.45
CA LEU A 143 5.16 25.00 -3.46
C LEU A 143 6.58 25.06 -4.01
N GLY A 144 6.72 25.54 -5.24
CA GLY A 144 8.03 25.94 -5.77
C GLY A 144 8.63 27.05 -4.90
N GLY A 145 9.92 26.91 -4.58
CA GLY A 145 10.65 27.80 -3.68
C GLY A 145 10.78 27.30 -2.25
N ASP A 146 10.01 26.29 -1.83
CA ASP A 146 10.16 25.68 -0.51
C ASP A 146 11.55 25.08 -0.32
N LEU A 147 12.11 25.24 0.88
CA LEU A 147 13.39 24.68 1.28
C LEU A 147 13.14 23.48 2.20
N LEU A 148 13.14 22.29 1.63
CA LEU A 148 12.87 21.06 2.37
C LEU A 148 14.11 20.66 3.18
N LEU A 149 14.01 20.67 4.50
CA LEU A 149 15.08 20.30 5.45
C LEU A 149 15.17 18.80 5.71
N GLY A 150 14.09 18.07 5.46
CA GLY A 150 14.00 16.65 5.76
C GLY A 150 12.59 16.07 5.67
N VAL A 151 12.51 14.75 5.86
CA VAL A 151 11.27 13.97 5.96
C VAL A 151 11.33 13.16 7.26
N ASP A 152 10.38 13.38 8.16
CA ASP A 152 10.35 12.79 9.50
C ASP A 152 11.67 12.98 10.27
N HIS A 153 12.41 11.88 10.46
CA HIS A 153 13.72 11.84 11.13
C HIS A 153 14.89 11.92 10.15
N THR A 154 14.64 11.84 8.84
CA THR A 154 15.68 11.95 7.82
C THR A 154 15.95 13.43 7.53
N THR A 155 17.20 13.84 7.73
CA THR A 155 17.70 15.18 7.39
C THR A 155 18.68 15.11 6.22
N TRP A 156 18.89 16.25 5.57
CA TRP A 156 19.85 16.35 4.48
C TRP A 156 21.22 16.82 4.96
N HIS A 157 22.25 16.44 4.20
CA HIS A 157 23.63 16.82 4.40
C HIS A 157 24.17 17.60 3.21
N GLN A 158 25.36 18.19 3.37
CA GLN A 158 26.02 18.97 2.33
C GLN A 158 26.23 18.21 1.02
N ASP A 159 26.58 16.92 1.14
CA ASP A 159 26.91 16.07 0.00
C ASP A 159 25.69 15.30 -0.53
N ASP A 160 24.50 15.49 0.09
CA ASP A 160 23.27 14.89 -0.43
C ASP A 160 22.87 15.59 -1.73
N THR A 161 22.86 14.82 -2.83
CA THR A 161 22.32 15.27 -4.11
C THR A 161 20.84 14.97 -4.21
N ALA A 162 20.17 15.53 -5.23
CA ALA A 162 18.80 15.19 -5.58
C ALA A 162 18.58 13.68 -5.78
N ALA A 163 19.60 12.97 -6.29
CA ALA A 163 19.55 11.52 -6.41
C ALA A 163 19.48 10.85 -5.04
N VAL A 164 20.34 11.27 -4.09
CA VAL A 164 20.34 10.72 -2.72
C VAL A 164 19.03 11.01 -1.99
N VAL A 165 18.52 12.24 -2.08
CA VAL A 165 17.22 12.63 -1.52
C VAL A 165 16.10 11.78 -2.12
N SER A 166 16.09 11.62 -3.44
CA SER A 166 15.13 10.80 -4.16
C SER A 166 15.17 9.34 -3.69
N GLU A 167 16.36 8.74 -3.53
CA GLU A 167 16.50 7.37 -3.04
C GLU A 167 16.00 7.23 -1.60
N LYS A 168 16.31 8.19 -0.72
CA LYS A 168 15.80 8.21 0.66
C LYS A 168 14.27 8.24 0.70
N ILE A 169 13.62 9.03 -0.17
CA ILE A 169 12.15 9.06 -0.27
C ILE A 169 11.59 7.76 -0.88
N LYS A 170 12.22 7.23 -1.93
CA LYS A 170 11.80 5.97 -2.59
C LYS A 170 11.86 4.78 -1.64
N ALA A 171 12.81 4.78 -0.70
CA ALA A 171 12.95 3.74 0.31
C ALA A 171 11.78 3.69 1.31
N LEU A 172 11.01 4.79 1.45
CA LEU A 172 9.80 4.81 2.25
C LEU A 172 8.66 4.11 1.50
N LYS A 173 7.82 3.38 2.23
CA LYS A 173 6.70 2.65 1.63
C LYS A 173 5.59 3.61 1.19
N ALA A 174 5.02 3.38 0.01
CA ALA A 174 3.76 3.99 -0.41
C ALA A 174 2.65 3.81 0.66
N GLY A 175 1.80 4.81 0.84
CA GLY A 175 0.76 4.83 1.87
C GLY A 175 1.26 5.22 3.27
N THR A 176 2.57 5.36 3.48
CA THR A 176 3.12 5.86 4.75
C THR A 176 2.79 7.34 4.93
N ARG A 177 2.28 7.71 6.11
CA ARG A 177 2.17 9.11 6.53
C ARG A 177 3.54 9.59 6.99
N VAL A 178 3.99 10.70 6.41
CA VAL A 178 5.26 11.35 6.71
C VAL A 178 5.03 12.84 6.97
N THR A 179 5.97 13.49 7.65
CA THR A 179 5.97 14.94 7.87
C THR A 179 7.19 15.55 7.18
N LEU A 180 6.94 16.40 6.19
CA LEU A 180 7.99 17.21 5.59
C LEU A 180 8.32 18.37 6.52
N LYS A 181 9.60 18.56 6.82
CA LYS A 181 10.08 19.75 7.54
C LYS A 181 10.66 20.71 6.52
N LEU A 182 10.11 21.92 6.40
CA LEU A 182 10.56 22.87 5.39
C LEU A 182 10.62 24.30 5.92
N ILE A 183 11.33 25.16 5.19
CA ILE A 183 11.28 26.61 5.36
C ILE A 183 10.49 27.20 4.20
N ARG A 184 9.49 28.01 4.53
CA ARG A 184 8.72 28.82 3.58
C ARG A 184 8.69 30.25 4.07
N GLU A 185 9.13 31.18 3.22
CA GLU A 185 9.16 32.62 3.55
C GLU A 185 9.87 32.90 4.90
N GLY A 186 10.95 32.17 5.17
CA GLY A 186 11.73 32.30 6.40
C GLY A 186 11.10 31.69 7.65
N LYS A 187 9.98 30.95 7.53
CA LYS A 187 9.31 30.28 8.66
C LYS A 187 9.42 28.77 8.53
N LEU A 188 9.60 28.09 9.66
CA LEU A 188 9.51 26.64 9.73
C LEU A 188 8.06 26.18 9.57
N VAL A 189 7.86 25.16 8.73
CA VAL A 189 6.56 24.54 8.47
C VAL A 189 6.73 23.03 8.53
N ASP A 190 5.90 22.39 9.35
CA ASP A 190 5.72 20.94 9.36
C ASP A 190 4.50 20.60 8.50
N MET A 191 4.72 19.82 7.44
CA MET A 191 3.71 19.50 6.44
C MET A 191 3.46 17.99 6.41
N PRO A 192 2.37 17.50 7.06
CA PRO A 192 2.01 16.10 7.01
C PRO A 192 1.42 15.73 5.64
N LEU A 193 1.84 14.60 5.09
CA LEU A 193 1.27 14.04 3.87
C LEU A 193 1.32 12.51 3.89
N VAL A 194 0.61 11.87 2.95
CA VAL A 194 0.68 10.42 2.74
C VAL A 194 1.37 10.16 1.40
N LEU A 195 2.43 9.36 1.42
CA LEU A 195 3.17 9.01 0.21
C LEU A 195 2.28 8.23 -0.75
N ALA A 196 2.37 8.54 -2.04
CA ALA A 196 1.78 7.70 -3.08
C ALA A 196 2.80 6.64 -3.53
N ARG A 197 2.31 5.62 -4.25
CA ARG A 197 3.17 4.76 -5.06
C ARG A 197 3.82 5.60 -6.16
N ARG A 198 5.13 5.46 -6.34
CA ARG A 198 5.83 6.01 -7.50
C ARG A 198 5.18 5.50 -8.79
N PRO A 199 4.65 6.39 -9.65
CA PRO A 199 4.07 6.00 -10.93
C PRO A 199 5.06 5.19 -11.77
N ALA A 200 4.59 4.22 -12.55
CA ALA A 200 5.45 3.44 -13.44
C ALA A 200 6.20 4.33 -14.46
N ALA A 201 5.57 5.43 -14.86
CA ALA A 201 6.13 6.42 -15.78
C ALA A 201 6.90 7.56 -15.07
N ALA A 202 7.16 7.50 -13.77
CA ALA A 202 7.78 8.59 -13.03
C ALA A 202 9.18 8.96 -13.57
N ASP A 203 9.96 7.98 -14.03
CA ASP A 203 11.27 8.23 -14.62
C ASP A 203 11.13 8.87 -16.00
N LEU A 204 10.14 8.44 -16.80
CA LEU A 204 9.80 9.08 -18.08
C LEU A 204 9.39 10.54 -17.88
N LEU A 205 8.57 10.82 -16.87
CA LEU A 205 8.17 12.18 -16.48
C LEU A 205 9.39 13.03 -16.09
N GLN A 206 10.38 12.45 -15.43
CA GLN A 206 11.60 13.17 -15.06
C GLN A 206 12.48 13.51 -16.28
N PHE A 207 12.54 12.63 -17.28
CA PHE A 207 13.28 12.86 -18.53
C PHE A 207 12.64 13.90 -19.45
N GLN A 208 11.29 14.00 -19.48
CA GLN A 208 10.56 14.88 -20.40
C GLN A 208 10.92 16.37 -20.26
N PHE A 209 11.22 16.81 -19.05
CA PHE A 209 11.49 18.23 -18.79
C PHE A 209 12.99 18.59 -18.83
N GLY A 210 13.85 17.65 -19.20
CA GLY A 210 15.29 17.86 -19.37
C GLY A 210 15.76 17.94 -20.82
N PHE A 211 15.08 17.28 -21.77
CA PHE A 211 15.40 17.31 -23.20
C PHE A 211 14.11 17.30 -24.03
N GLY A 212 14.03 18.16 -25.04
CA GLY A 212 12.83 18.42 -25.81
C GLY A 212 12.10 17.16 -26.33
N GLY A 213 10.91 16.92 -25.75
CA GLY A 213 9.71 16.68 -26.54
C GLY A 213 9.46 15.25 -27.06
N GLY A 214 9.40 14.26 -26.18
CA GLY A 214 8.49 13.12 -26.37
C GLY A 214 7.13 13.44 -25.74
N LEU A 215 6.02 13.26 -26.47
CA LEU A 215 4.67 13.50 -25.97
C LEU A 215 4.27 12.40 -24.96
N LEU A 216 4.65 12.56 -23.69
CA LEU A 216 3.95 11.89 -22.60
C LEU A 216 2.56 12.51 -22.50
N THR A 217 1.61 11.92 -23.23
CA THR A 217 0.20 12.25 -23.12
C THR A 217 -0.39 11.57 -21.87
N PRO A 218 -1.51 12.07 -21.32
CA PRO A 218 -2.25 11.36 -20.27
C PRO A 218 -2.54 9.89 -20.61
N GLU A 219 -2.77 9.59 -21.89
CA GLU A 219 -3.02 8.23 -22.39
C GLU A 219 -1.78 7.34 -22.25
N THR A 220 -0.60 7.82 -22.65
CA THR A 220 0.64 7.03 -22.51
C THR A 220 0.99 6.77 -21.04
N LEU A 221 0.75 7.73 -20.15
CA LEU A 221 0.91 7.55 -18.70
C LEU A 221 -0.07 6.51 -18.14
N ALA A 222 -1.34 6.58 -18.55
CA ALA A 222 -2.35 5.60 -18.16
C ALA A 222 -2.02 4.19 -18.69
N ALA A 223 -1.53 4.10 -19.93
CA ALA A 223 -1.11 2.83 -20.55
C ALA A 223 0.08 2.21 -19.81
N ALA A 224 1.09 3.00 -19.45
CA ALA A 224 2.23 2.53 -18.66
C ALA A 224 1.79 2.00 -17.29
N GLU A 225 0.88 2.70 -16.62
CA GLU A 225 0.35 2.29 -15.32
C GLU A 225 -0.51 1.00 -15.44
N HIS A 226 -1.33 0.90 -16.49
CA HIS A 226 -2.10 -0.31 -16.77
C HIS A 226 -1.19 -1.51 -17.06
N ALA A 227 -0.14 -1.31 -17.88
CA ALA A 227 0.84 -2.34 -18.18
C ALA A 227 1.56 -2.81 -16.91
N ALA A 228 1.98 -1.89 -16.03
CA ALA A 228 2.65 -2.23 -14.78
C ALA A 228 1.75 -3.05 -13.83
N LYS A 229 0.46 -2.70 -13.71
CA LYS A 229 -0.52 -3.47 -12.93
C LYS A 229 -0.75 -4.86 -13.53
N ALA A 230 -0.89 -4.95 -14.85
CA ALA A 230 -1.07 -6.23 -15.54
C ALA A 230 0.15 -7.14 -15.40
N GLU A 231 1.36 -6.58 -15.49
CA GLU A 231 2.60 -7.32 -15.28
C GLU A 231 2.71 -7.81 -13.82
N TYR A 232 2.42 -6.95 -12.85
CA TYR A 232 2.42 -7.32 -11.44
C TYR A 232 1.45 -8.48 -11.17
N PHE A 233 0.23 -8.40 -11.70
CA PHE A 233 -0.75 -9.48 -11.59
C PHE A 233 -0.28 -10.78 -12.26
N ARG A 234 0.34 -10.69 -13.44
CA ARG A 234 0.91 -11.86 -14.13
C ARG A 234 2.01 -12.53 -13.31
N ARG A 235 2.91 -11.75 -12.70
CA ARG A 235 3.98 -12.27 -11.83
C ARG A 235 3.40 -12.91 -10.57
N TRP A 236 2.37 -12.31 -9.99
CA TRP A 236 1.65 -12.85 -8.84
C TRP A 236 1.06 -14.24 -9.12
N LEU A 237 0.46 -14.44 -10.30
CA LEU A 237 -0.07 -15.73 -10.75
C LEU A 237 1.05 -16.75 -11.01
N ALA A 238 2.10 -16.33 -11.72
CA ALA A 238 3.23 -17.19 -12.06
C ALA A 238 3.92 -17.77 -10.80
N ALA A 239 4.07 -16.94 -9.76
CA ALA A 239 4.68 -17.35 -8.49
C ALA A 239 3.88 -18.44 -7.74
N ARG A 240 2.58 -18.55 -8.00
CA ARG A 240 1.69 -19.57 -7.40
C ARG A 240 1.61 -20.82 -8.25
N LYS A 241 1.52 -20.67 -9.57
CA LYS A 241 1.61 -21.80 -10.50
C LYS A 241 2.90 -22.61 -10.32
N ALA A 242 4.00 -21.96 -9.93
CA ALA A 242 5.27 -22.65 -9.66
C ALA A 242 5.30 -23.45 -8.34
N LYS A 243 4.31 -23.27 -7.46
CA LYS A 243 4.19 -23.97 -6.17
C LYS A 243 3.21 -25.16 -6.23
N ASP A 244 2.37 -25.21 -7.26
CA ASP A 244 1.45 -26.32 -7.55
C ASP A 244 2.18 -27.45 -8.29
#